data_AF-A0A1U8L0U5-F1
#
_entry.id   AF-A0A1U8L0U5-F1
#
_cell.length_a   1.000
_cell.length_b   1.000
_cell.length_c   1.000
_cell.angle_alpha   90.00
_cell.angle_beta   90.00
_cell.angle_gamma   90.00
#
_symmetry.space_group_name_H-M   'P 1'
#
loop_
_entity.id
_entity.type
_entity.pdbx_description
1 polymer ?
#
loop_
_entity_poly.entity_id
_entity_poly.type
_entity_poly.pdbx_seq_one_letter_code
_entity_poly.pdbx_strand_id
1 'polypeptide(L)'
;MNTTKKALTAVTHLTSLYPRRLHTFHHHRHYHHRLFYRLFSAQPQQRQDDSDDSHPNNSAISDFDSAQFSIPDALRTTPQQPTWDVHHRQRVERIFSNGDLRHRKVKEEEEEEEEESRRRILAKALLEAALEGPDEDADQDQEVKEEDQKSLSVGIIGAPNAGKSALTNFMVGTKVAAVSRKTNTTTHEVLGVMTKGDTQICFFDTPGLMLNRSGYLHKDMKVRVESAWSSVNLYDVLMVIFDVHRHLTKPDSRVIRLIKRMGEEPNPKQIRILCMNKVDLIEKKKELLKVAEQFKDLPGYGRIFMISGLKGSGVEDLTKYLMEQAVQRPWDEDPITMSEEVMKNISLEVVRERLLDHVHQEIPYGIDHRLVDWKELRDGSLRIEHHFITSKMSQRKILVGKNGSKIGRIGIEANEELRSIFKREVHLILQVRVKT
;
A
#
# COMPACT_ATOMS: atom_id res chain seq x y z
N MET A 1 -2.35 -85.02 -21.93
CA MET A 1 -3.06 -83.95 -21.19
C MET A 1 -2.02 -82.88 -20.87
N ASN A 2 -1.48 -82.16 -21.84
CA ASN A 2 -2.10 -81.15 -22.72
C ASN A 2 -2.73 -80.02 -21.91
N THR A 3 -1.95 -78.97 -21.60
CA THR A 3 -2.09 -77.61 -22.17
C THR A 3 -1.15 -76.65 -21.43
N THR A 4 0.15 -76.84 -21.59
CA THR A 4 1.18 -75.86 -21.21
C THR A 4 2.36 -76.04 -22.16
N LYS A 5 2.24 -75.42 -23.34
CA LYS A 5 3.27 -75.12 -24.38
C LYS A 5 2.67 -75.29 -25.77
N LYS A 6 2.17 -74.20 -26.33
CA LYS A 6 2.34 -73.82 -27.75
C LYS A 6 1.65 -72.48 -28.00
N ALA A 7 2.32 -71.67 -28.80
CA ALA A 7 1.90 -70.37 -29.31
C ALA A 7 2.20 -69.14 -28.43
N LEU A 8 3.49 -68.98 -28.12
CA LEU A 8 4.14 -67.71 -28.44
C LEU A 8 4.08 -67.53 -29.97
N THR A 9 4.05 -66.29 -30.43
CA THR A 9 4.30 -65.82 -31.82
C THR A 9 3.04 -65.40 -32.58
N ALA A 10 2.82 -64.07 -32.55
CA ALA A 10 2.55 -63.17 -33.69
C ALA A 10 1.35 -63.52 -34.57
N VAL A 11 0.41 -62.64 -34.93
CA VAL A 11 0.33 -61.20 -35.21
C VAL A 11 -1.22 -60.96 -35.08
N THR A 12 -1.82 -59.83 -34.70
CA THR A 12 -2.05 -58.62 -35.49
C THR A 12 -3.06 -57.73 -34.73
N HIS A 13 -2.91 -56.41 -34.88
CA HIS A 13 -3.87 -55.33 -34.59
C HIS A 13 -4.12 -54.98 -33.13
N LEU A 14 -4.22 -53.73 -32.69
CA LEU A 14 -3.92 -52.37 -33.14
C LEU A 14 -4.33 -51.53 -31.90
N THR A 15 -3.65 -50.41 -31.67
CA THR A 15 -4.18 -49.21 -30.97
C THR A 15 -4.60 -49.34 -29.51
N SER A 16 -3.83 -48.75 -28.58
CA SER A 16 -3.87 -47.33 -28.19
C SER A 16 -4.87 -47.07 -27.05
N LEU A 17 -4.51 -46.07 -26.24
CA LEU A 17 -5.32 -45.35 -25.25
C LEU A 17 -5.40 -45.94 -23.83
N TYR A 18 -4.72 -45.21 -22.93
CA TYR A 18 -4.83 -45.11 -21.46
C TYR A 18 -4.36 -46.27 -20.56
N PRO A 19 -3.28 -46.06 -19.78
CA PRO A 19 -3.19 -46.63 -18.45
C PRO A 19 -3.80 -45.67 -17.41
N ARG A 20 -4.88 -46.12 -16.77
CA ARG A 20 -5.38 -45.62 -15.48
C ARG A 20 -4.24 -45.63 -14.46
N ARG A 21 -3.92 -44.48 -13.84
CA ARG A 21 -3.14 -44.44 -12.59
C ARG A 21 -4.10 -44.48 -11.40
N LEU A 22 -3.91 -45.51 -10.59
CA LEU A 22 -4.51 -45.67 -9.28
C LEU A 22 -4.02 -44.55 -8.34
N HIS A 23 -4.97 -43.93 -7.65
CA HIS A 23 -4.73 -43.02 -6.54
C HIS A 23 -4.01 -43.75 -5.40
N THR A 24 -2.85 -43.24 -5.02
CA THR A 24 -2.30 -43.40 -3.67
C THR A 24 -2.26 -42.02 -3.04
N PHE A 25 -3.20 -41.76 -2.12
CA PHE A 25 -3.15 -40.61 -1.22
C PHE A 25 -1.87 -40.72 -0.39
N HIS A 26 -0.98 -39.73 -0.52
CA HIS A 26 0.05 -39.44 0.47
C HIS A 26 -0.23 -38.05 1.02
N HIS A 27 -0.76 -38.01 2.24
CA HIS A 27 -0.74 -36.80 3.07
C HIS A 27 0.72 -36.42 3.33
N HIS A 28 1.25 -35.48 2.55
CA HIS A 28 2.42 -34.73 2.96
C HIS A 28 1.96 -33.52 3.78
N ARG A 29 2.11 -33.68 5.11
CA ARG A 29 1.99 -32.61 6.09
C ARG A 29 2.89 -31.43 5.73
N HIS A 30 2.29 -30.25 5.68
CA HIS A 30 2.90 -28.94 5.52
C HIS A 30 4.05 -28.70 6.50
N TYR A 31 5.27 -28.55 5.98
CA TYR A 31 6.44 -28.09 6.74
C TYR A 31 7.33 -27.15 5.91
N HIS A 32 6.76 -26.18 5.21
CA HIS A 32 7.53 -25.07 4.67
C HIS A 32 6.69 -23.80 4.75
N HIS A 33 6.73 -23.11 5.89
CA HIS A 33 6.47 -21.65 6.01
C HIS A 33 6.70 -21.12 7.44
N ARG A 34 6.87 -22.00 8.44
CA ARG A 34 7.24 -21.61 9.82
C ARG A 34 8.70 -21.16 10.03
N LEU A 35 9.51 -21.05 8.97
CA LEU A 35 10.92 -20.64 9.06
C LEU A 35 11.13 -19.12 9.08
N PHE A 36 10.10 -18.32 8.79
CA PHE A 36 10.22 -16.85 8.76
C PHE A 36 9.86 -16.13 10.07
N TYR A 37 9.44 -16.84 11.13
CA TYR A 37 9.02 -16.25 12.42
C TYR A 37 9.83 -16.71 13.65
N ARG A 38 11.14 -16.95 13.50
CA ARG A 38 12.02 -17.15 14.66
C ARG A 38 13.24 -16.27 14.54
N LEU A 39 13.24 -15.16 15.28
CA LEU A 39 14.40 -14.64 16.02
C LEU A 39 13.87 -13.60 17.03
N PHE A 40 14.45 -13.60 18.23
CA PHE A 40 14.17 -12.77 19.42
C PHE A 40 13.21 -13.33 20.48
N SER A 41 13.60 -14.45 21.10
CA SER A 41 13.34 -14.68 22.53
C SER A 41 14.65 -14.49 23.30
N ALA A 42 14.84 -13.34 23.92
CA ALA A 42 15.85 -13.14 24.95
C ALA A 42 15.12 -12.89 26.27
N GLN A 43 15.07 -13.91 27.13
CA GLN A 43 14.58 -13.78 28.50
C GLN A 43 15.58 -12.94 29.32
N PRO A 44 15.12 -12.00 30.16
CA PRO A 44 16.02 -11.27 31.04
C PRO A 44 16.50 -12.18 32.19
N GLN A 45 17.82 -12.24 32.37
CA GLN A 45 18.48 -12.85 33.53
C GLN A 45 18.13 -12.09 34.80
N GLN A 46 17.84 -12.84 35.88
CA GLN A 46 17.56 -12.32 37.22
C GLN A 46 18.74 -11.48 37.74
N ARG A 47 18.44 -10.31 38.30
CA ARG A 47 19.42 -9.47 39.03
C ARG A 47 19.70 -10.11 40.39
N GLN A 48 20.99 -10.18 40.75
CA GLN A 48 21.42 -10.21 42.15
C GLN A 48 21.55 -8.78 42.64
N ASP A 49 20.99 -8.53 43.81
CA ASP A 49 21.14 -7.32 44.60
C ASP A 49 22.61 -7.14 45.03
N ASP A 50 23.09 -5.90 44.97
CA ASP A 50 24.06 -5.37 45.94
C ASP A 50 23.91 -3.85 46.04
N SER A 51 24.24 -3.38 47.23
CA SER A 51 23.72 -2.24 47.98
C SER A 51 24.34 -0.86 47.72
N ASP A 52 23.57 0.16 48.13
CA ASP A 52 23.92 1.49 48.65
C ASP A 52 24.86 2.42 47.86
N ASP A 53 24.31 3.56 47.41
CA ASP A 53 24.67 4.82 48.06
C ASP A 53 23.70 5.98 47.74
N SER A 54 23.42 6.76 48.77
CA SER A 54 22.41 7.82 48.87
C SER A 54 22.85 9.16 48.29
N HIS A 55 21.98 9.85 47.55
CA HIS A 55 21.81 11.32 47.62
C HIS A 55 20.46 11.78 47.01
N PRO A 56 19.73 12.72 47.65
CA PRO A 56 18.45 13.22 47.14
C PRO A 56 18.61 14.56 46.42
N ASN A 57 18.10 14.69 45.18
CA ASN A 57 17.15 15.73 44.76
C ASN A 57 17.07 15.91 43.23
N ASN A 58 15.82 15.93 42.77
CA ASN A 58 15.27 16.74 41.68
C ASN A 58 15.72 16.48 40.22
N SER A 59 14.95 15.68 39.49
CA SER A 59 14.09 16.20 38.42
C SER A 59 13.20 15.07 37.89
N ALA A 60 11.89 15.27 38.02
CA ALA A 60 10.88 14.39 37.46
C ALA A 60 11.13 14.21 35.95
N ILE A 61 11.46 12.98 35.58
CA ILE A 61 11.48 12.50 34.20
C ILE A 61 10.02 12.53 33.74
N SER A 62 9.63 13.57 33.01
CA SER A 62 8.31 13.63 32.39
C SER A 62 8.32 12.80 31.11
N ASP A 63 7.73 11.61 31.23
CA ASP A 63 7.18 10.87 30.10
C ASP A 63 6.09 11.74 29.47
N PHE A 64 6.35 12.19 28.24
CA PHE A 64 5.42 13.05 27.51
C PHE A 64 4.43 12.18 26.74
N ASP A 65 3.14 12.28 27.10
CA ASP A 65 2.02 11.56 26.49
C ASP A 65 1.19 12.50 25.61
N SER A 66 1.10 12.19 24.32
CA SER A 66 0.33 12.96 23.34
C SER A 66 -1.19 12.94 23.58
N ALA A 67 -1.72 11.99 24.35
CA ALA A 67 -3.14 11.90 24.67
C ALA A 67 -3.62 13.03 25.62
N GLN A 68 -2.70 13.75 26.25
CA GLN A 68 -2.99 14.77 27.25
C GLN A 68 -3.14 16.19 26.66
N PHE A 69 -3.18 16.33 25.32
CA PHE A 69 -3.22 17.64 24.66
C PHE A 69 -4.47 17.82 23.80
N SER A 70 -5.27 18.84 24.11
CA SER A 70 -6.41 19.32 23.31
C SER A 70 -6.16 20.76 22.83
N ILE A 71 -6.55 21.06 21.59
CA ILE A 71 -6.35 22.38 20.96
C ILE A 71 -7.24 23.42 21.66
N PRO A 72 -6.74 24.63 22.01
CA PRO A 72 -7.59 25.69 22.53
C PRO A 72 -8.59 26.16 21.48
N ASP A 73 -9.86 26.22 21.89
CA ASP A 73 -11.00 26.68 21.09
C ASP A 73 -10.85 28.20 20.82
N ALA A 74 -10.12 28.55 19.76
CA ALA A 74 -9.86 29.94 19.41
C ALA A 74 -11.07 30.53 18.66
N LEU A 75 -11.81 31.39 19.38
CA LEU A 75 -12.62 32.51 18.89
C LEU A 75 -13.90 32.15 18.10
N ARG A 76 -15.00 31.93 18.84
CA ARG A 76 -16.36 32.17 18.34
C ARG A 76 -16.55 33.67 18.08
N THR A 77 -16.33 34.12 16.85
CA THR A 77 -16.81 35.43 16.40
C THR A 77 -18.25 35.28 15.89
N THR A 78 -19.18 36.01 16.52
CA THR A 78 -20.56 36.14 16.04
C THR A 78 -20.58 36.71 14.61
N PRO A 79 -21.43 36.20 13.69
CA PRO A 79 -21.52 36.76 12.33
C PRO A 79 -22.06 38.19 12.40
N GLN A 80 -21.27 39.17 11.96
CA GLN A 80 -21.78 40.52 11.71
C GLN A 80 -22.62 40.52 10.43
N GLN A 81 -23.79 41.17 10.48
CA GLN A 81 -24.63 41.37 9.29
C GLN A 81 -23.95 42.37 8.32
N PRO A 82 -24.03 42.13 7.01
CA PRO A 82 -23.45 43.03 6.03
C PRO A 82 -24.28 44.32 5.88
N THR A 83 -23.61 45.47 6.00
CA THR A 83 -24.16 46.81 5.81
C THR A 83 -24.21 47.15 4.31
N TRP A 84 -25.31 46.83 3.63
CA TRP A 84 -25.55 47.33 2.27
C TRP A 84 -26.56 48.48 2.30
N ASP A 85 -26.25 49.56 1.56
CA ASP A 85 -27.02 50.81 1.49
C ASP A 85 -28.35 50.63 0.73
N VAL A 86 -29.46 50.89 1.42
CA VAL A 86 -30.85 50.77 0.94
C VAL A 86 -31.11 51.63 -0.32
N HIS A 87 -30.36 52.71 -0.51
CA HIS A 87 -30.50 53.58 -1.67
C HIS A 87 -30.01 52.94 -2.98
N HIS A 88 -29.08 51.98 -2.92
CA HIS A 88 -28.60 51.28 -4.12
C HIS A 88 -29.70 50.38 -4.70
N ARG A 89 -30.48 49.73 -3.82
CA ARG A 89 -31.56 48.81 -4.21
C ARG A 89 -32.70 49.54 -4.96
N GLN A 90 -33.09 50.72 -4.47
CA GLN A 90 -34.13 51.53 -5.11
C GLN A 90 -33.73 52.15 -6.46
N ARG A 91 -32.41 52.28 -6.72
CA ARG A 91 -31.90 52.74 -8.02
C ARG A 91 -31.93 51.59 -9.04
N VAL A 92 -31.58 50.38 -8.61
CA VAL A 92 -31.63 49.17 -9.44
C VAL A 92 -33.07 48.83 -9.80
N GLU A 93 -34.01 48.86 -8.85
CA GLU A 93 -35.43 48.54 -9.10
C GLU A 93 -36.11 49.51 -10.10
N ARG A 94 -35.68 50.79 -10.13
CA ARG A 94 -36.18 51.76 -11.12
C ARG A 94 -35.70 51.48 -12.54
N ILE A 95 -34.50 50.91 -12.70
CA ILE A 95 -33.96 50.53 -14.02
C ILE A 95 -34.71 49.33 -14.59
N PHE A 96 -35.14 48.39 -13.74
CA PHE A 96 -35.91 47.22 -14.14
C PHE A 96 -37.41 47.50 -14.40
N SER A 97 -37.92 48.68 -14.05
CA SER A 97 -39.36 48.98 -14.11
C SER A 97 -39.85 49.56 -15.45
N ASN A 98 -38.95 49.94 -16.38
CA ASN A 98 -39.34 50.54 -17.66
C ASN A 98 -38.94 49.68 -18.87
N GLY A 99 -39.90 48.91 -19.36
CA GLY A 99 -39.95 48.41 -20.74
C GLY A 99 -39.68 46.91 -20.91
N ASP A 100 -40.66 46.22 -21.49
CA ASP A 100 -40.54 44.91 -22.16
C ASP A 100 -40.75 43.59 -21.38
N LEU A 101 -41.70 43.59 -20.43
CA LEU A 101 -42.01 42.44 -19.55
C LEU A 101 -43.09 41.46 -20.04
N ARG A 102 -43.54 41.51 -21.30
CA ARG A 102 -44.58 40.56 -21.80
C ARG A 102 -44.08 39.44 -22.70
N HIS A 103 -42.95 39.60 -23.40
CA HIS A 103 -42.34 38.50 -24.16
C HIS A 103 -41.20 37.81 -23.42
N ARG A 104 -40.56 38.49 -22.47
CA ARG A 104 -39.48 37.92 -21.67
C ARG A 104 -40.00 36.99 -20.56
N LYS A 105 -41.18 37.28 -20.01
CA LYS A 105 -41.79 36.49 -18.93
C LYS A 105 -42.28 35.11 -19.39
N VAL A 106 -42.87 35.03 -20.59
CA VAL A 106 -43.28 33.73 -21.17
C VAL A 106 -42.07 32.88 -21.52
N LYS A 107 -40.98 33.51 -21.97
CA LYS A 107 -39.74 32.82 -22.32
C LYS A 107 -38.93 32.37 -21.09
N GLU A 108 -38.93 33.18 -20.03
CA GLU A 108 -38.35 32.81 -18.73
C GLU A 108 -39.19 31.72 -18.02
N GLU A 109 -40.53 31.76 -18.13
CA GLU A 109 -41.40 30.67 -17.61
C GLU A 109 -41.21 29.35 -18.39
N GLU A 110 -41.09 29.40 -19.74
CA GLU A 110 -40.78 28.21 -20.54
C GLU A 110 -39.36 27.66 -20.28
N GLU A 111 -38.36 28.54 -20.09
CA GLU A 111 -36.99 28.12 -19.73
C GLU A 111 -36.91 27.56 -18.30
N GLU A 112 -37.66 28.12 -17.33
CA GLU A 112 -37.76 27.59 -15.97
C GLU A 112 -38.47 26.23 -15.94
N GLU A 113 -39.55 26.04 -16.71
CA GLU A 113 -40.24 24.75 -16.83
C GLU A 113 -39.33 23.68 -17.49
N GLU A 114 -38.56 24.05 -18.53
CA GLU A 114 -37.58 23.16 -19.12
C GLU A 114 -36.45 22.81 -18.14
N GLU A 115 -35.94 23.78 -17.38
CA GLU A 115 -34.88 23.55 -16.41
C GLU A 115 -35.36 22.70 -15.23
N GLU A 116 -36.59 22.92 -14.75
CA GLU A 116 -37.21 22.08 -13.72
C GLU A 116 -37.43 20.65 -14.22
N SER A 117 -37.86 20.49 -15.48
CA SER A 117 -38.01 19.18 -16.12
C SER A 117 -36.66 18.46 -16.24
N ARG A 118 -35.59 19.16 -16.67
CA ARG A 118 -34.22 18.61 -16.70
C ARG A 118 -33.71 18.23 -15.32
N ARG A 119 -33.99 19.04 -14.29
CA ARG A 119 -33.64 18.74 -12.89
C ARG A 119 -34.40 17.52 -12.38
N ARG A 120 -35.68 17.37 -12.71
CA ARG A 120 -36.46 16.18 -12.35
C ARG A 120 -35.96 14.93 -13.06
N ILE A 121 -35.61 15.01 -14.34
CA ILE A 121 -35.01 13.90 -15.10
C ILE A 121 -33.66 13.52 -14.49
N LEU A 122 -32.79 14.50 -14.20
CA LEU A 122 -31.51 14.26 -13.56
C LEU A 122 -31.67 13.68 -12.15
N ALA A 123 -32.59 14.21 -11.35
CA ALA A 123 -32.89 13.69 -10.01
C ALA A 123 -33.47 12.27 -10.07
N LYS A 124 -34.33 11.97 -11.04
CA LYS A 124 -34.85 10.63 -11.29
C LYS A 124 -33.74 9.68 -11.74
N ALA A 125 -32.86 10.11 -12.64
CA ALA A 125 -31.71 9.32 -13.09
C ALA A 125 -30.70 9.08 -11.96
N LEU A 126 -30.47 10.06 -11.08
CA LEU A 126 -29.61 9.91 -9.90
C LEU A 126 -30.26 9.03 -8.83
N LEU A 127 -31.58 9.10 -8.67
CA LEU A 127 -32.34 8.24 -7.77
C LEU A 127 -32.40 6.80 -8.30
N GLU A 128 -32.61 6.64 -9.61
CA GLU A 128 -32.53 5.35 -10.31
C GLU A 128 -31.12 4.79 -10.19
N ALA A 129 -30.07 5.57 -10.42
CA ALA A 129 -28.67 5.13 -10.21
C ALA A 129 -28.28 4.93 -8.74
N ALA A 130 -29.09 5.39 -7.78
CA ALA A 130 -28.90 5.14 -6.36
C ALA A 130 -29.78 3.97 -5.85
N LEU A 131 -30.83 3.62 -6.58
CA LEU A 131 -31.74 2.50 -6.33
C LEU A 131 -31.31 1.23 -7.07
N GLU A 132 -30.76 1.40 -8.27
CA GLU A 132 -29.79 0.48 -8.87
C GLU A 132 -28.59 0.52 -7.92
N GLY A 133 -28.57 -0.39 -6.94
CA GLY A 133 -27.35 -0.68 -6.20
C GLY A 133 -26.20 -0.93 -7.20
N PRO A 134 -24.93 -0.76 -6.77
CA PRO A 134 -23.81 -1.18 -7.61
C PRO A 134 -24.12 -2.58 -8.14
N ASP A 135 -24.08 -2.77 -9.46
CA ASP A 135 -24.44 -4.00 -10.17
C ASP A 135 -24.45 -5.20 -9.22
N GLU A 136 -25.62 -5.77 -8.90
CA GLU A 136 -25.78 -6.94 -8.02
C GLU A 136 -25.18 -8.24 -8.63
N ASP A 137 -24.17 -8.10 -9.48
CA ASP A 137 -23.16 -9.12 -9.77
C ASP A 137 -21.88 -8.92 -8.91
N ALA A 138 -21.81 -7.87 -8.09
CA ALA A 138 -20.70 -7.61 -7.18
C ALA A 138 -20.86 -8.36 -5.84
N ASP A 139 -20.13 -9.47 -5.73
CA ASP A 139 -19.77 -10.15 -4.49
C ASP A 139 -20.97 -10.61 -3.64
N GLN A 140 -21.76 -11.55 -4.15
CA GLN A 140 -22.22 -12.59 -3.23
C GLN A 140 -20.96 -13.21 -2.64
N ASP A 141 -20.83 -13.21 -1.30
CA ASP A 141 -19.86 -13.99 -0.52
C ASP A 141 -20.04 -15.49 -0.81
N GLN A 142 -19.84 -15.91 -2.06
CA GLN A 142 -19.64 -17.30 -2.40
C GLN A 142 -18.27 -17.63 -1.84
N GLU A 143 -18.26 -18.40 -0.74
CA GLU A 143 -17.06 -19.06 -0.27
C GLU A 143 -16.43 -19.81 -1.46
N VAL A 144 -15.37 -19.24 -2.02
CA VAL A 144 -14.61 -19.86 -3.10
C VAL A 144 -13.95 -21.08 -2.48
N LYS A 145 -14.37 -22.26 -2.92
CA LYS A 145 -13.80 -23.52 -2.45
C LYS A 145 -12.30 -23.52 -2.73
N GLU A 146 -11.51 -24.12 -1.83
CA GLU A 146 -10.04 -24.23 -1.98
C GLU A 146 -9.62 -24.84 -3.33
N GLU A 147 -10.45 -25.69 -3.93
CA GLU A 147 -10.20 -26.29 -5.24
C GLU A 147 -10.29 -25.29 -6.40
N ASP A 148 -11.08 -24.23 -6.27
CA ASP A 148 -11.30 -23.22 -7.31
C ASP A 148 -10.43 -21.97 -7.12
N GLN A 149 -9.75 -21.87 -5.97
CA GLN A 149 -8.91 -20.73 -5.63
C GLN A 149 -7.66 -20.64 -6.52
N LYS A 150 -7.33 -19.39 -6.88
CA LYS A 150 -6.09 -19.02 -7.55
C LYS A 150 -5.31 -18.05 -6.67
N SER A 151 -4.00 -18.24 -6.58
CA SER A 151 -3.09 -17.31 -5.90
C SER A 151 -1.91 -16.93 -6.78
N LEU A 152 -1.41 -15.71 -6.59
CA LEU A 152 -0.22 -15.18 -7.23
C LEU A 152 0.63 -14.38 -6.25
N SER A 153 1.92 -14.68 -6.19
CA SER A 153 2.91 -13.91 -5.43
C SER A 153 3.66 -12.94 -6.35
N VAL A 154 3.67 -11.66 -5.99
CA VAL A 154 4.25 -10.59 -6.81
C VAL A 154 5.29 -9.81 -6.02
N GLY A 155 6.57 -9.99 -6.36
CA GLY A 155 7.66 -9.21 -5.79
C GLY A 155 7.81 -7.86 -6.49
N ILE A 156 7.84 -6.76 -5.74
CA ILE A 156 8.01 -5.42 -6.30
C ILE A 156 9.41 -4.89 -5.99
N ILE A 157 10.19 -4.61 -7.05
CA ILE A 157 11.56 -4.10 -6.94
C ILE A 157 11.74 -2.82 -7.76
N GLY A 158 12.68 -1.96 -7.38
CA GLY A 158 12.91 -0.72 -8.09
C GLY A 158 13.68 0.33 -7.31
N ALA A 159 13.86 1.50 -7.92
CA ALA A 159 14.59 2.60 -7.31
C ALA A 159 13.86 3.14 -6.07
N PRO A 160 14.60 3.70 -5.09
CA PRO A 160 13.98 4.56 -4.09
C PRO A 160 13.13 5.63 -4.77
N ASN A 161 11.92 5.83 -4.24
CA ASN A 161 10.92 6.77 -4.76
C ASN A 161 10.38 6.47 -6.16
N ALA A 162 10.57 5.24 -6.69
CA ALA A 162 9.92 4.80 -7.93
C ALA A 162 8.39 4.67 -7.81
N GLY A 163 7.84 4.71 -6.60
CA GLY A 163 6.40 4.61 -6.33
C GLY A 163 5.89 3.19 -6.13
N LYS A 164 6.72 2.28 -5.59
CA LYS A 164 6.35 0.88 -5.28
C LYS A 164 5.20 0.80 -4.28
N SER A 165 5.39 1.36 -3.09
CA SER A 165 4.38 1.40 -2.01
C SER A 165 3.10 2.12 -2.43
N ALA A 166 3.21 3.16 -3.28
CA ALA A 166 2.05 3.85 -3.83
C ALA A 166 1.23 2.92 -4.75
N LEU A 167 1.89 2.16 -5.61
CA LEU A 167 1.22 1.16 -6.45
C LEU A 167 0.59 0.06 -5.60
N THR A 168 1.29 -0.46 -4.60
CA THR A 168 0.76 -1.50 -3.69
C THR A 168 -0.52 -1.02 -3.02
N ASN A 169 -0.50 0.17 -2.41
CA ASN A 169 -1.69 0.74 -1.76
C ASN A 169 -2.85 0.94 -2.75
N PHE A 170 -2.56 1.36 -3.98
CA PHE A 170 -3.59 1.54 -5.00
C PHE A 170 -4.22 0.22 -5.41
N MET A 171 -3.42 -0.82 -5.67
CA MET A 171 -3.90 -2.15 -6.07
C MET A 171 -4.68 -2.84 -4.94
N VAL A 172 -4.21 -2.69 -3.70
CA VAL A 172 -4.88 -3.23 -2.51
C VAL A 172 -6.16 -2.44 -2.17
N GLY A 173 -6.28 -1.19 -2.60
CA GLY A 173 -7.42 -0.32 -2.31
C GLY A 173 -7.42 0.27 -0.88
N THR A 174 -6.48 -0.15 -0.03
CA THR A 174 -6.26 0.41 1.31
C THR A 174 -4.79 0.66 1.59
N LYS A 175 -4.52 1.40 2.67
CA LYS A 175 -3.17 1.75 3.10
C LYS A 175 -2.51 0.55 3.79
N VAL A 176 -1.52 -0.04 3.14
CA VAL A 176 -0.72 -1.15 3.71
C VAL A 176 0.76 -0.79 3.90
N ALA A 177 1.29 0.14 3.11
CA ALA A 177 2.69 0.56 3.15
C ALA A 177 2.83 2.09 3.26
N ALA A 178 3.90 2.56 3.92
CA ALA A 178 4.20 3.98 4.00
C ALA A 178 4.61 4.55 2.64
N VAL A 179 4.11 5.74 2.32
CA VAL A 179 4.40 6.50 1.09
C VAL A 179 4.90 7.89 1.47
N SER A 180 6.19 8.13 1.27
CA SER A 180 6.78 9.46 1.45
C SER A 180 7.70 9.83 0.28
N ARG A 181 7.94 11.14 0.12
CA ARG A 181 8.94 11.66 -0.83
C ARG A 181 10.38 11.36 -0.39
N LYS A 182 10.56 10.93 0.86
CA LYS A 182 11.87 10.55 1.41
C LYS A 182 12.31 9.19 0.90
N THR A 183 13.60 9.09 0.60
CA THR A 183 14.24 7.82 0.23
C THR A 183 14.20 6.84 1.40
N ASN A 184 14.23 5.53 1.13
CA ASN A 184 14.23 4.48 2.17
C ASN A 184 12.99 4.52 3.09
N THR A 185 11.83 4.86 2.52
CA THR A 185 10.55 4.84 3.24
C THR A 185 10.24 3.42 3.73
N THR A 186 10.27 2.43 2.83
CA THR A 186 10.18 0.99 3.14
C THR A 186 11.51 0.45 3.71
N THR A 187 11.51 -0.11 4.93
CA THR A 187 12.71 -0.75 5.54
C THR A 187 12.62 -2.26 5.74
N HIS A 188 11.42 -2.80 5.65
CA HIS A 188 11.12 -4.23 5.70
C HIS A 188 10.20 -4.59 4.53
N GLU A 189 10.13 -5.86 4.16
CA GLU A 189 9.14 -6.30 3.17
C GLU A 189 7.73 -6.07 3.71
N VAL A 190 6.89 -5.39 2.93
CA VAL A 190 5.48 -5.15 3.28
C VAL A 190 4.60 -6.00 2.39
N LEU A 191 3.72 -6.79 3.00
CA LEU A 191 2.71 -7.59 2.32
C LEU A 191 1.45 -6.75 2.08
N GLY A 192 1.01 -6.68 0.84
CA GLY A 192 -0.30 -6.18 0.44
C GLY A 192 -1.10 -7.28 -0.21
N VAL A 193 -2.33 -7.52 0.23
CA VAL A 193 -3.19 -8.59 -0.29
C VAL A 193 -4.35 -7.97 -1.04
N MET A 194 -4.59 -8.45 -2.25
CA MET A 194 -5.77 -8.09 -3.05
C MET A 194 -6.48 -9.37 -3.45
N THR A 195 -7.74 -9.52 -3.04
CA THR A 195 -8.60 -10.64 -3.45
C THR A 195 -9.70 -10.09 -4.36
N LYS A 196 -9.92 -10.74 -5.50
CA LYS A 196 -11.00 -10.40 -6.44
C LYS A 196 -11.54 -11.68 -7.09
N GLY A 197 -12.81 -11.98 -6.86
CA GLY A 197 -13.44 -13.23 -7.30
C GLY A 197 -12.70 -14.45 -6.75
N ASP A 198 -12.28 -15.36 -7.63
CA ASP A 198 -11.53 -16.59 -7.29
C ASP A 198 -10.01 -16.38 -7.10
N THR A 199 -9.52 -15.15 -7.29
CA THR A 199 -8.08 -14.87 -7.41
C THR A 199 -7.57 -13.96 -6.29
N GLN A 200 -6.51 -14.40 -5.62
CA GLN A 200 -5.76 -13.60 -4.63
C GLN A 200 -4.36 -13.25 -5.16
N ILE A 201 -3.96 -12.00 -4.99
CA ILE A 201 -2.63 -11.50 -5.33
C ILE A 201 -1.96 -10.96 -4.08
N CYS A 202 -0.81 -11.53 -3.74
CA CYS A 202 0.04 -11.12 -2.62
C CYS A 202 1.22 -10.30 -3.16
N PHE A 203 1.18 -8.99 -2.92
CA PHE A 203 2.24 -8.05 -3.28
C PHE A 203 3.27 -7.95 -2.15
N PHE A 204 4.53 -8.15 -2.50
CA PHE A 204 5.66 -8.01 -1.59
C PHE A 204 6.44 -6.74 -1.96
N ASP A 205 6.17 -5.64 -1.27
CA ASP A 205 6.92 -4.39 -1.45
C ASP A 205 8.27 -4.48 -0.74
N THR A 206 9.31 -4.78 -1.51
CA THR A 206 10.64 -5.00 -0.95
C THR A 206 11.41 -3.68 -0.78
N PRO A 207 12.12 -3.50 0.34
CA PRO A 207 12.96 -2.34 0.57
C PRO A 207 14.15 -2.35 -0.39
N GLY A 208 14.04 -1.61 -1.49
CA GLY A 208 15.17 -1.08 -2.26
C GLY A 208 16.20 -2.11 -2.70
N LEU A 209 15.76 -3.23 -3.30
CA LEU A 209 16.57 -4.23 -4.01
C LEU A 209 17.42 -3.68 -5.18
N MET A 210 17.62 -2.36 -5.24
CA MET A 210 18.42 -1.71 -6.25
C MET A 210 19.90 -1.65 -5.88
N LEU A 211 20.71 -2.07 -6.84
CA LEU A 211 22.16 -1.96 -6.83
C LEU A 211 22.57 -0.48 -6.62
N ASN A 212 23.58 -0.25 -5.77
CA ASN A 212 24.21 1.05 -5.58
C ASN A 212 24.89 1.53 -6.89
N ARG A 213 25.45 2.76 -6.87
CA ARG A 213 26.14 3.32 -8.04
C ARG A 213 27.30 2.46 -8.56
N SER A 214 27.93 1.67 -7.70
CA SER A 214 29.02 0.75 -8.05
C SER A 214 28.57 -0.63 -8.55
N GLY A 215 27.26 -0.90 -8.64
CA GLY A 215 26.75 -2.21 -9.05
C GLY A 215 26.71 -3.26 -7.92
N TYR A 216 27.08 -2.87 -6.70
CA TYR A 216 27.00 -3.70 -5.49
C TYR A 216 25.89 -3.18 -4.57
N LEU A 217 25.58 -3.80 -3.44
CA LEU A 217 24.72 -3.17 -2.42
C LEU A 217 25.59 -2.51 -1.34
N HIS A 218 25.01 -1.61 -0.53
CA HIS A 218 25.73 -0.94 0.57
C HIS A 218 26.42 -1.96 1.49
N LYS A 219 27.65 -1.69 1.95
CA LYS A 219 28.54 -2.68 2.59
C LYS A 219 27.95 -3.32 3.87
N ASP A 220 27.07 -2.64 4.60
CA ASP A 220 26.37 -3.19 5.78
C ASP A 220 25.08 -3.96 5.44
N MET A 221 24.84 -4.20 4.15
CA MET A 221 23.64 -4.85 3.62
C MET A 221 23.94 -6.21 3.00
N LYS A 222 25.21 -6.65 2.87
CA LYS A 222 25.57 -7.88 2.13
C LYS A 222 24.82 -9.14 2.62
N VAL A 223 24.66 -9.30 3.94
CA VAL A 223 23.92 -10.44 4.54
C VAL A 223 22.42 -10.37 4.25
N ARG A 224 21.83 -9.16 4.19
CA ARG A 224 20.43 -8.95 3.78
C ARG A 224 20.21 -9.17 2.28
N VAL A 225 21.25 -9.01 1.45
CA VAL A 225 21.17 -9.03 -0.02
C VAL A 225 21.06 -10.44 -0.59
N GLU A 226 21.85 -11.38 -0.09
CA GLU A 226 21.73 -12.79 -0.50
C GLU A 226 20.37 -13.37 -0.09
N SER A 227 19.88 -12.98 1.09
CA SER A 227 18.51 -13.26 1.52
C SER A 227 17.48 -12.62 0.58
N ALA A 228 17.66 -11.36 0.18
CA ALA A 228 16.70 -10.65 -0.66
C ALA A 228 16.65 -11.16 -2.11
N TRP A 229 17.79 -11.56 -2.71
CA TRP A 229 17.78 -12.22 -4.03
C TRP A 229 17.22 -13.64 -3.97
N SER A 230 17.44 -14.35 -2.86
CA SER A 230 16.79 -15.64 -2.61
C SER A 230 15.28 -15.45 -2.53
N SER A 231 14.79 -14.41 -1.83
CA SER A 231 13.36 -14.06 -1.79
C SER A 231 12.80 -13.67 -3.15
N VAL A 232 13.56 -12.90 -3.96
CA VAL A 232 13.16 -12.54 -5.32
C VAL A 232 12.83 -13.75 -6.17
N ASN A 233 13.60 -14.84 -6.05
CA ASN A 233 13.36 -16.05 -6.83
C ASN A 233 12.16 -16.88 -6.37
N LEU A 234 11.55 -16.56 -5.23
CA LEU A 234 10.36 -17.24 -4.72
C LEU A 234 9.06 -16.72 -5.32
N TYR A 235 9.04 -15.48 -5.83
CA TYR A 235 7.80 -14.91 -6.37
C TYR A 235 7.48 -15.44 -7.76
N ASP A 236 6.19 -15.66 -8.02
CA ASP A 236 5.65 -16.06 -9.32
C ASP A 236 5.89 -14.96 -10.36
N VAL A 237 5.67 -13.70 -9.97
CA VAL A 237 5.94 -12.51 -10.79
C VAL A 237 6.92 -11.58 -10.09
N LEU A 238 7.95 -11.14 -10.82
CA LEU A 238 8.83 -10.05 -10.41
C LEU A 238 8.53 -8.80 -11.22
N MET A 239 8.10 -7.75 -10.52
CA MET A 239 7.77 -6.46 -11.09
C MET A 239 8.88 -5.44 -10.82
N VAL A 240 9.52 -4.96 -11.88
CA VAL A 240 10.54 -3.91 -11.81
C VAL A 240 9.91 -2.55 -12.09
N ILE A 241 9.92 -1.65 -11.12
CA ILE A 241 9.33 -0.32 -11.23
C ILE A 241 10.40 0.76 -11.29
N PHE A 242 10.23 1.72 -12.20
CA PHE A 242 11.04 2.93 -12.23
C PHE A 242 10.23 4.19 -12.53
N ASP A 243 10.76 5.33 -12.10
CA ASP A 243 10.19 6.65 -12.34
C ASP A 243 10.57 7.13 -13.75
N VAL A 244 9.59 7.17 -14.66
CA VAL A 244 9.82 7.55 -16.06
C VAL A 244 10.16 9.03 -16.21
N HIS A 245 9.55 9.90 -15.40
CA HIS A 245 9.79 11.34 -15.42
C HIS A 245 11.21 11.69 -14.98
N ARG A 246 11.66 11.04 -13.92
CA ARG A 246 13.06 11.15 -13.49
C ARG A 246 14.02 10.56 -14.51
N HIS A 247 13.68 9.45 -15.16
CA HIS A 247 14.56 8.83 -16.15
C HIS A 247 14.78 9.73 -17.37
N LEU A 248 13.73 10.44 -17.83
CA LEU A 248 13.84 11.41 -18.93
C LEU A 248 14.76 12.59 -18.60
N THR A 249 14.70 13.10 -17.36
CA THR A 249 15.53 14.23 -16.93
C THR A 249 16.95 13.82 -16.54
N LYS A 250 17.10 12.65 -15.91
CA LYS A 250 18.37 12.08 -15.46
C LYS A 250 18.31 10.56 -15.54
N PRO A 251 18.81 9.96 -16.65
CA PRO A 251 18.74 8.53 -16.87
C PRO A 251 19.27 7.71 -15.68
N ASP A 252 18.40 6.87 -15.13
CA ASP A 252 18.75 6.02 -14.00
C ASP A 252 19.37 4.71 -14.48
N SER A 253 20.69 4.71 -14.66
CA SER A 253 21.44 3.54 -15.12
C SER A 253 21.33 2.32 -14.20
N ARG A 254 20.85 2.49 -12.96
CA ARG A 254 20.65 1.39 -12.01
C ARG A 254 19.56 0.43 -12.46
N VAL A 255 18.50 0.95 -13.12
CA VAL A 255 17.39 0.14 -13.63
C VAL A 255 17.87 -0.74 -14.79
N ILE A 256 18.62 -0.15 -15.74
CA ILE A 256 19.20 -0.90 -16.86
C ILE A 256 20.15 -2.00 -16.38
N ARG A 257 21.02 -1.69 -15.42
CA ARG A 257 21.93 -2.70 -14.83
C ARG A 257 21.18 -3.82 -14.12
N LEU A 258 20.13 -3.48 -13.37
CA LEU A 258 19.29 -4.46 -12.70
C LEU A 258 18.65 -5.41 -13.72
N ILE A 259 18.04 -4.86 -14.77
CA ILE A 259 17.42 -5.64 -15.85
C ILE A 259 18.43 -6.56 -16.53
N LYS A 260 19.59 -6.04 -16.94
CA LYS A 260 20.65 -6.87 -17.55
C LYS A 260 21.09 -8.02 -16.65
N ARG A 261 21.31 -7.76 -15.36
CA ARG A 261 21.67 -8.79 -14.39
C ARG A 261 20.59 -9.86 -14.24
N MET A 262 19.31 -9.45 -14.20
CA MET A 262 18.21 -10.43 -14.21
C MET A 262 18.23 -11.25 -15.52
N GLY A 263 18.52 -10.63 -16.65
CA GLY A 263 18.66 -11.33 -17.94
C GLY A 263 19.80 -12.34 -17.99
N GLU A 264 20.89 -12.10 -17.25
CA GLU A 264 22.03 -13.03 -17.11
C GLU A 264 21.68 -14.28 -16.29
N GLU A 265 20.79 -14.14 -15.30
CA GLU A 265 20.29 -15.22 -14.43
C GLU A 265 18.78 -15.44 -14.64
N PRO A 266 18.37 -16.01 -15.79
CA PRO A 266 16.95 -16.25 -16.07
C PRO A 266 16.40 -17.33 -15.14
N ASN A 267 15.25 -17.04 -14.51
CA ASN A 267 14.46 -18.03 -13.81
C ASN A 267 13.26 -18.40 -14.70
N PRO A 268 13.24 -19.59 -15.34
CA PRO A 268 12.21 -19.94 -16.32
C PRO A 268 10.81 -20.09 -15.73
N LYS A 269 10.69 -20.23 -14.40
CA LYS A 269 9.41 -20.36 -13.70
C LYS A 269 8.83 -19.01 -13.25
N GLN A 270 9.62 -17.95 -13.32
CA GLN A 270 9.24 -16.63 -12.85
C GLN A 270 8.94 -15.71 -14.03
N ILE A 271 7.77 -15.09 -14.01
CA ILE A 271 7.40 -14.05 -14.96
C ILE A 271 8.03 -12.74 -14.50
N ARG A 272 8.60 -11.97 -15.43
CA ARG A 272 9.23 -10.69 -15.12
C ARG A 272 8.63 -9.59 -15.96
N ILE A 273 8.21 -8.49 -15.32
CA ILE A 273 7.58 -7.34 -15.98
C ILE A 273 8.29 -6.04 -15.61
N LEU A 274 8.23 -5.08 -16.53
CA LEU A 274 8.77 -3.73 -16.34
C LEU A 274 7.63 -2.72 -16.26
N CYS A 275 7.61 -1.90 -15.21
CA CYS A 275 6.62 -0.86 -15.00
C CYS A 275 7.28 0.53 -15.04
N MET A 276 6.91 1.29 -16.06
CA MET A 276 7.20 2.72 -16.22
C MET A 276 6.18 3.51 -15.40
N ASN A 277 6.55 3.91 -14.20
CA ASN A 277 5.65 4.60 -13.28
C ASN A 277 5.73 6.12 -13.39
N LYS A 278 4.69 6.81 -12.90
CA LYS A 278 4.52 8.28 -12.90
C LYS A 278 4.30 8.88 -14.28
N VAL A 279 3.58 8.17 -15.14
CA VAL A 279 3.24 8.63 -16.50
C VAL A 279 2.31 9.85 -16.51
N ASP A 280 1.67 10.15 -15.38
CA ASP A 280 0.87 11.35 -15.14
C ASP A 280 1.72 12.63 -15.12
N LEU A 281 3.01 12.52 -14.77
CA LEU A 281 3.95 13.65 -14.78
C LEU A 281 4.53 13.95 -16.19
N ILE A 282 4.14 13.17 -17.20
CA ILE A 282 4.64 13.32 -18.58
C ILE A 282 3.58 14.00 -19.44
N GLU A 283 3.85 15.25 -19.80
CA GLU A 283 3.02 16.05 -20.69
C GLU A 283 3.03 15.48 -22.12
N LYS A 284 4.21 15.20 -22.66
CA LYS A 284 4.39 14.74 -24.04
C LYS A 284 4.44 13.22 -24.10
N LYS A 285 3.29 12.58 -24.38
CA LYS A 285 3.19 11.10 -24.45
C LYS A 285 4.17 10.43 -25.43
N LYS A 286 4.62 11.13 -26.48
CA LYS A 286 5.67 10.65 -27.39
C LYS A 286 7.00 10.35 -26.67
N GLU A 287 7.28 10.98 -25.54
CA GLU A 287 8.48 10.73 -24.74
C GLU A 287 8.44 9.38 -24.01
N LEU A 288 7.25 8.90 -23.65
CA LEU A 288 7.08 7.56 -23.08
C LEU A 288 7.52 6.48 -24.07
N LEU A 289 7.15 6.61 -25.34
CA LEU A 289 7.57 5.68 -26.40
C LEU A 289 9.09 5.67 -26.59
N LYS A 290 9.74 6.84 -26.53
CA LYS A 290 11.21 6.93 -26.59
C LYS A 290 11.89 6.20 -25.45
N VAL A 291 11.32 6.25 -24.24
CA VAL A 291 11.87 5.51 -23.11
C VAL A 291 11.60 4.02 -23.30
N ALA A 292 10.38 3.61 -23.66
CA ALA A 292 10.06 2.20 -23.89
C ALA A 292 11.00 1.53 -24.91
N GLU A 293 11.33 2.22 -26.01
CA GLU A 293 12.26 1.70 -27.01
C GLU A 293 13.68 1.48 -26.46
N GLN A 294 14.14 2.28 -25.48
CA GLN A 294 15.45 2.07 -24.83
C GLN A 294 15.51 0.78 -24.01
N PHE A 295 14.35 0.30 -23.53
CA PHE A 295 14.27 -0.90 -22.69
C PHE A 295 13.91 -2.14 -23.50
N LYS A 296 13.30 -1.98 -24.68
CA LYS A 296 12.71 -3.07 -25.49
C LYS A 296 13.65 -4.25 -25.75
N ASP A 297 14.92 -3.98 -26.04
CA ASP A 297 15.91 -5.02 -26.36
C ASP A 297 16.69 -5.53 -25.14
N LEU A 298 16.34 -5.07 -23.93
CA LEU A 298 17.03 -5.52 -22.73
C LEU A 298 16.54 -6.92 -22.32
N PRO A 299 17.47 -7.85 -22.01
CA PRO A 299 17.09 -9.16 -21.53
C PRO A 299 16.56 -9.06 -20.10
N GLY A 300 15.57 -9.87 -19.72
CA GLY A 300 15.18 -10.05 -18.32
C GLY A 300 13.75 -9.69 -17.96
N TYR A 301 12.92 -9.26 -18.92
CA TYR A 301 11.47 -9.12 -18.71
C TYR A 301 10.70 -9.36 -20.02
N GLY A 302 9.43 -9.76 -19.90
CA GLY A 302 8.59 -10.13 -21.05
C GLY A 302 7.61 -9.03 -21.50
N ARG A 303 7.25 -8.08 -20.63
CA ARG A 303 6.24 -7.06 -20.92
C ARG A 303 6.53 -5.73 -20.22
N ILE A 304 6.15 -4.63 -20.87
CA ILE A 304 6.21 -3.26 -20.32
C ILE A 304 4.80 -2.76 -20.01
N PHE A 305 4.63 -2.17 -18.83
CA PHE A 305 3.42 -1.44 -18.43
C PHE A 305 3.75 0.03 -18.18
N MET A 306 2.88 0.92 -18.66
CA MET A 306 2.95 2.36 -18.41
C MET A 306 1.88 2.73 -17.40
N ILE A 307 2.28 3.13 -16.20
CA ILE A 307 1.36 3.27 -15.07
C ILE A 307 1.53 4.59 -14.31
N SER A 308 0.49 4.99 -13.61
CA SER A 308 0.56 5.91 -12.48
C SER A 308 0.04 5.18 -11.25
N GLY A 309 0.94 4.64 -10.44
CA GLY A 309 0.56 3.94 -9.22
C GLY A 309 -0.15 4.83 -8.20
N LEU A 310 -0.01 6.16 -8.29
CA LEU A 310 -0.71 7.10 -7.41
C LEU A 310 -2.08 7.54 -7.96
N LYS A 311 -2.23 7.63 -9.30
CA LYS A 311 -3.45 8.13 -9.95
C LYS A 311 -4.30 7.03 -10.61
N GLY A 312 -3.82 5.79 -10.65
CA GLY A 312 -4.53 4.64 -11.19
C GLY A 312 -4.39 4.42 -12.70
N SER A 313 -3.89 5.39 -13.46
CA SER A 313 -3.73 5.24 -14.92
C SER A 313 -2.90 3.99 -15.26
N GLY A 314 -3.43 3.11 -16.11
CA GLY A 314 -2.78 1.86 -16.55
C GLY A 314 -2.69 0.77 -15.48
N VAL A 315 -3.17 1.00 -14.25
CA VAL A 315 -3.10 0.01 -13.16
C VAL A 315 -4.14 -1.10 -13.35
N GLU A 316 -5.29 -0.79 -13.94
CA GLU A 316 -6.32 -1.79 -14.27
C GLU A 316 -5.80 -2.84 -15.25
N ASP A 317 -5.17 -2.41 -16.36
CA ASP A 317 -4.55 -3.32 -17.35
C ASP A 317 -3.47 -4.20 -16.73
N LEU A 318 -2.66 -3.62 -15.82
CA LEU A 318 -1.64 -4.34 -15.08
C LEU A 318 -2.28 -5.38 -14.14
N THR A 319 -3.32 -4.99 -13.41
CA THR A 319 -4.03 -5.87 -12.48
C THR A 319 -4.65 -7.05 -13.21
N LYS A 320 -5.34 -6.79 -14.33
CA LYS A 320 -5.92 -7.83 -15.19
C LYS A 320 -4.85 -8.80 -15.68
N TYR A 321 -3.71 -8.30 -16.18
CA TYR A 321 -2.61 -9.14 -16.61
C TYR A 321 -2.07 -10.01 -15.48
N LEU A 322 -1.92 -9.46 -14.26
CA LEU A 322 -1.46 -10.23 -13.10
C LEU A 322 -2.48 -11.32 -12.74
N MET A 323 -3.78 -11.02 -12.71
CA MET A 323 -4.82 -12.03 -12.47
C MET A 323 -4.77 -13.18 -13.48
N GLU A 324 -4.50 -12.89 -14.76
CA GLU A 324 -4.30 -13.91 -15.81
C GLU A 324 -3.08 -14.82 -15.56
N GLN A 325 -2.11 -14.39 -14.74
CA GLN A 325 -0.94 -15.21 -14.38
C GLN A 325 -1.17 -16.05 -13.11
N ALA A 326 -2.27 -15.84 -12.38
CA ALA A 326 -2.54 -16.56 -11.14
C ALA A 326 -2.68 -18.07 -11.38
N VAL A 327 -2.14 -18.86 -10.46
CA VAL A 327 -2.15 -20.32 -10.56
C VAL A 327 -3.15 -20.90 -9.59
N GLN A 328 -3.77 -22.02 -9.95
CA GLN A 328 -4.70 -22.73 -9.08
C GLN A 328 -3.96 -23.29 -7.86
N ARG A 329 -4.19 -22.69 -6.71
CA ARG A 329 -3.67 -23.07 -5.40
C ARG A 329 -4.47 -22.32 -4.32
N PRO A 330 -4.53 -22.85 -3.08
CA PRO A 330 -5.20 -22.15 -2.00
C PRO A 330 -4.67 -20.74 -1.82
N TRP A 331 -5.56 -19.83 -1.41
CA TRP A 331 -5.20 -18.48 -0.99
C TRP A 331 -4.21 -18.54 0.18
N ASP A 332 -3.27 -17.59 0.18
CA ASP A 332 -2.23 -17.50 1.19
C ASP A 332 -2.76 -16.81 2.46
N GLU A 333 -3.72 -15.91 2.30
CA GLU A 333 -4.30 -15.08 3.36
C GLU A 333 -5.84 -15.16 3.38
N ASP A 334 -6.43 -14.95 4.55
CA ASP A 334 -7.88 -14.83 4.70
C ASP A 334 -8.37 -13.52 4.06
N PRO A 335 -9.31 -13.56 3.09
CA PRO A 335 -9.80 -12.38 2.39
C PRO A 335 -10.75 -11.51 3.23
N ILE A 336 -11.41 -12.06 4.25
CA ILE A 336 -12.46 -11.38 5.02
C ILE A 336 -11.85 -10.72 6.25
N THR A 337 -10.91 -11.40 6.89
CA THR A 337 -10.40 -10.98 8.20
C THR A 337 -9.02 -10.35 8.10
N MET A 338 -8.92 -9.05 8.38
CA MET A 338 -7.62 -8.44 8.60
C MET A 338 -7.04 -8.93 9.93
N SER A 339 -5.98 -9.74 9.87
CA SER A 339 -5.34 -10.29 11.06
C SER A 339 -4.79 -9.18 11.97
N GLU A 340 -4.65 -9.46 13.26
CA GLU A 340 -4.05 -8.53 14.23
C GLU A 340 -2.63 -8.11 13.80
N GLU A 341 -1.88 -9.03 13.22
CA GLU A 341 -0.53 -8.76 12.73
C GLU A 341 -0.52 -7.78 11.55
N VAL A 342 -1.45 -7.92 10.61
CA VAL A 342 -1.62 -6.96 9.51
C VAL A 342 -1.98 -5.58 10.06
N MET A 343 -2.89 -5.50 11.04
CA MET A 343 -3.22 -4.22 11.69
C MET A 343 -2.03 -3.57 12.37
N LYS A 344 -1.20 -4.34 13.07
CA LYS A 344 0.05 -3.85 13.70
C LYS A 344 1.05 -3.33 12.68
N ASN A 345 1.18 -4.01 11.55
CA ASN A 345 2.06 -3.56 10.47
C ASN A 345 1.56 -2.27 9.83
N ILE A 346 0.25 -2.16 9.58
CA ILE A 346 -0.39 -0.93 9.11
C ILE A 346 -0.16 0.21 10.10
N SER A 347 -0.33 -0.03 11.41
CA SER A 347 -0.11 1.01 12.42
C SER A 347 1.32 1.53 12.37
N LEU A 348 2.31 0.63 12.30
CA LEU A 348 3.71 0.99 12.16
C LEU A 348 3.94 1.85 10.90
N GLU A 349 3.45 1.41 9.75
CA GLU A 349 3.67 2.12 8.49
C GLU A 349 2.98 3.49 8.44
N VAL A 350 1.75 3.62 8.95
CA VAL A 350 1.04 4.91 9.04
C VAL A 350 1.81 5.90 9.92
N VAL A 351 2.22 5.48 11.13
CA VAL A 351 2.96 6.35 12.05
C VAL A 351 4.34 6.71 11.48
N ARG A 352 4.99 5.77 10.80
CA ARG A 352 6.27 5.97 10.11
C ARG A 352 6.15 6.97 8.96
N GLU A 353 5.08 6.91 8.16
CA GLU A 353 4.83 7.89 7.11
C GLU A 353 4.72 9.31 7.68
N ARG A 354 3.91 9.50 8.73
CA ARG A 354 3.76 10.81 9.39
C ARG A 354 5.07 11.31 9.99
N LEU A 355 5.87 10.42 10.56
CA LEU A 355 7.24 10.74 11.00
C LEU A 355 8.10 11.23 9.81
N LEU A 356 8.07 10.50 8.69
CA LEU A 356 8.80 10.85 7.47
C LEU A 356 8.27 12.12 6.81
N ASP A 357 7.05 12.56 7.04
CA ASP A 357 6.59 13.83 6.47
C ASP A 357 7.00 15.03 7.33
N HIS A 358 6.96 14.89 8.67
CA HIS A 358 7.16 16.00 9.60
C HIS A 358 8.61 16.20 10.09
N VAL A 359 9.49 15.22 9.96
CA VAL A 359 10.85 15.27 10.54
C VAL A 359 11.92 15.36 9.45
N HIS A 360 12.45 16.54 9.16
CA HIS A 360 13.39 16.73 8.05
C HIS A 360 14.83 16.25 8.32
N GLN A 361 15.69 16.39 7.30
CA GLN A 361 17.11 16.02 7.31
C GLN A 361 17.32 14.51 7.52
N GLU A 362 18.50 14.11 7.98
CA GLU A 362 18.89 12.71 8.21
C GLU A 362 18.28 12.11 9.49
N ILE A 363 17.53 12.90 10.26
CA ILE A 363 17.02 12.52 11.58
C ILE A 363 16.11 11.28 11.53
N PRO A 364 15.13 11.15 10.60
CA PRO A 364 14.24 9.99 10.58
C PRO A 364 14.96 8.66 10.44
N TYR A 365 16.08 8.63 9.72
CA TYR A 365 16.82 7.40 9.45
C TYR A 365 17.60 6.89 10.67
N GLY A 366 17.82 7.75 11.67
CA GLY A 366 18.46 7.39 12.93
C GLY A 366 17.48 7.04 14.06
N ILE A 367 16.17 6.98 13.76
CA ILE A 367 15.12 6.65 14.73
C ILE A 367 14.75 5.19 14.57
N ASP A 368 14.81 4.46 15.68
CA ASP A 368 14.26 3.13 15.80
C ASP A 368 12.80 3.25 16.26
N HIS A 369 11.86 2.88 15.38
CA HIS A 369 10.42 3.00 15.61
C HIS A 369 9.85 1.62 15.92
N ARG A 370 9.20 1.49 17.08
CA ARG A 370 8.65 0.21 17.57
C ARG A 370 7.22 0.35 18.03
N LEU A 371 6.43 -0.68 17.79
CA LEU A 371 5.17 -0.95 18.49
C LEU A 371 5.52 -1.60 19.83
N VAL A 372 5.02 -1.04 20.93
CA VAL A 372 5.34 -1.44 22.30
C VAL A 372 4.15 -2.07 23.01
N ASP A 373 2.96 -1.53 22.79
CA ASP A 373 1.73 -2.07 23.37
C ASP A 373 0.61 -2.07 22.33
N TRP A 374 -0.20 -3.12 22.36
CA TRP A 374 -1.37 -3.32 21.51
C TRP A 374 -2.46 -3.98 22.33
N LYS A 375 -3.58 -3.28 22.55
CA LYS A 375 -4.65 -3.76 23.42
C LYS A 375 -6.01 -3.35 22.90
N GLU A 376 -6.89 -4.33 22.77
CA GLU A 376 -8.31 -4.10 22.58
C GLU A 376 -8.97 -3.79 23.93
N LEU A 377 -9.71 -2.69 23.99
CA LEU A 377 -10.40 -2.24 25.19
C LEU A 377 -11.81 -2.82 25.24
N ARG A 378 -12.44 -2.76 26.43
CA ARG A 378 -13.77 -3.36 26.66
C ARG A 378 -14.88 -2.72 25.84
N ASP A 379 -14.68 -1.49 25.38
CA ASP A 379 -15.60 -0.74 24.52
C ASP A 379 -15.39 -1.03 23.03
N GLY A 380 -14.47 -1.94 22.67
CA GLY A 380 -14.11 -2.29 21.30
C GLY A 380 -13.08 -1.35 20.65
N SER A 381 -12.62 -0.31 21.36
CA SER A 381 -11.57 0.58 20.86
C SER A 381 -10.18 -0.07 20.95
N LEU A 382 -9.25 0.40 20.11
CA LEU A 382 -7.86 -0.04 20.10
C LEU A 382 -6.97 0.96 20.84
N ARG A 383 -6.20 0.47 21.81
CA ARG A 383 -5.07 1.21 22.38
C ARG A 383 -3.77 0.73 21.75
N ILE A 384 -3.03 1.66 21.16
CA ILE A 384 -1.78 1.39 20.44
C ILE A 384 -0.69 2.30 21.01
N GLU A 385 0.46 1.75 21.40
CA GLU A 385 1.60 2.53 21.88
C GLU A 385 2.83 2.30 21.02
N HIS A 386 3.34 3.38 20.43
CA HIS A 386 4.58 3.36 19.65
C HIS A 386 5.68 4.18 20.32
N HIS A 387 6.90 3.68 20.26
CA HIS A 387 8.09 4.39 20.73
C HIS A 387 8.99 4.77 19.55
N PHE A 388 9.45 6.01 19.55
CA PHE A 388 10.56 6.50 18.75
C PHE A 388 11.82 6.54 19.62
N ILE A 389 12.75 5.64 19.36
CA ILE A 389 14.01 5.51 20.09
C ILE A 389 15.11 6.19 19.30
N THR A 390 15.76 7.17 19.90
CA THR A 390 16.85 7.95 19.28
C THR A 390 18.15 7.81 20.07
N SER A 391 19.29 7.95 19.39
CA SER A 391 20.62 7.94 20.03
C SER A 391 21.02 9.27 20.66
N LYS A 392 20.35 10.38 20.34
CA LYS A 392 20.79 11.73 20.74
C LYS A 392 19.65 12.55 21.34
N MET A 393 19.93 13.23 22.45
CA MET A 393 18.99 14.18 23.06
C MET A 393 18.56 15.30 22.10
N SER A 394 19.43 15.73 21.18
CA SER A 394 19.09 16.74 20.16
C SER A 394 18.02 16.24 19.19
N GLN A 395 18.09 14.98 18.77
CA GLN A 395 17.08 14.36 17.91
C GLN A 395 15.74 14.22 18.65
N ARG A 396 15.75 13.83 19.95
CA ARG A 396 14.54 13.82 20.79
C ARG A 396 13.86 15.20 20.82
N LYS A 397 14.63 16.27 21.05
CA LYS A 397 14.09 17.64 21.06
C LYS A 397 13.44 18.01 19.72
N ILE A 398 14.06 17.61 18.60
CA ILE A 398 13.53 17.88 17.26
C ILE A 398 12.24 17.11 16.99
N LEU A 399 12.18 15.84 17.41
CA LEU A 399 11.01 14.97 17.28
C LEU A 399 9.81 15.46 18.08
N VAL A 400 10.03 15.79 19.35
CA VAL A 400 9.00 16.34 20.23
C VAL A 400 8.54 17.70 19.70
N GLY A 401 9.48 18.54 19.28
CA GLY A 401 9.22 19.91 18.86
C GLY A 401 8.91 20.82 20.05
N LYS A 402 8.70 22.12 19.76
CA LYS A 402 8.36 23.11 20.79
C LYS A 402 7.05 22.73 21.45
N ASN A 403 7.05 22.55 22.77
CA ASN A 403 5.89 22.15 23.57
C ASN A 403 5.17 20.88 23.07
N GLY A 404 5.90 19.94 22.46
CA GLY A 404 5.29 18.71 21.93
C GLY A 404 4.52 18.89 20.62
N SER A 405 4.55 20.07 20.00
CA SER A 405 3.77 20.38 18.80
C SER A 405 4.01 19.42 17.64
N LYS A 406 5.26 18.95 17.44
CA LYS A 406 5.59 18.09 16.29
C LYS A 406 5.11 16.67 16.49
N ILE A 407 5.42 16.07 17.64
CA ILE A 407 4.95 14.72 17.98
C ILE A 407 3.43 14.67 18.11
N GLY A 408 2.81 15.72 18.66
CA GLY A 408 1.36 15.85 18.74
C GLY A 408 0.72 15.86 17.35
N ARG A 409 1.28 16.62 16.40
CA ARG A 409 0.79 16.64 15.01
C ARG A 409 0.91 15.28 14.33
N ILE A 410 2.05 14.59 14.50
CA ILE A 410 2.25 13.22 14.00
C ILE A 410 1.18 12.29 14.58
N GLY A 411 0.94 12.38 15.89
CA GLY A 411 -0.05 11.56 16.59
C GLY A 411 -1.48 11.80 16.11
N ILE A 412 -1.89 13.06 15.94
CA ILE A 412 -3.24 13.42 15.46
C ILE A 412 -3.46 12.86 14.05
N GLU A 413 -2.59 13.20 13.10
CA GLU A 413 -2.75 12.77 11.70
C GLU A 413 -2.71 11.24 11.56
N ALA A 414 -1.82 10.56 12.30
CA ALA A 414 -1.75 9.10 12.29
C ALA A 414 -2.99 8.45 12.94
N ASN A 415 -3.50 9.02 14.03
CA ASN A 415 -4.68 8.49 14.71
C ASN A 415 -5.93 8.61 13.82
N GLU A 416 -6.12 9.76 13.16
CA GLU A 416 -7.21 9.96 12.19
C GLU A 416 -7.15 8.94 11.05
N GLU A 417 -5.97 8.72 10.47
CA GLU A 417 -5.78 7.73 9.40
C GLU A 417 -6.06 6.30 9.88
N LEU A 418 -5.58 5.92 11.08
CA LEU A 418 -5.82 4.59 11.65
C LEU A 418 -7.29 4.33 11.96
N ARG A 419 -8.02 5.33 12.48
CA ARG A 419 -9.47 5.22 12.68
C ARG A 419 -10.20 4.98 11.36
N SER A 420 -9.77 5.68 10.31
CA SER A 420 -10.34 5.53 8.97
C SER A 420 -10.08 4.12 8.40
N ILE A 421 -8.87 3.57 8.59
CA ILE A 421 -8.50 2.25 8.08
C ILE A 421 -9.19 1.14 8.89
N PHE A 422 -9.15 1.21 10.22
CA PHE A 422 -9.67 0.15 11.10
C PHE A 422 -11.17 0.23 11.34
N LYS A 423 -11.83 1.32 10.92
CA LYS A 423 -13.28 1.56 11.11
C LYS A 423 -13.71 1.44 12.58
N ARG A 424 -12.82 1.79 13.52
CA ARG A 424 -13.07 1.80 14.96
C ARG A 424 -12.26 2.89 15.65
N GLU A 425 -12.62 3.20 16.89
CA GLU A 425 -11.88 4.16 17.71
C GLU A 425 -10.47 3.67 18.02
N VAL A 426 -9.50 4.59 17.91
CA VAL A 426 -8.08 4.33 18.17
C VAL A 426 -7.53 5.36 19.17
N HIS A 427 -6.83 4.86 20.17
CA HIS A 427 -6.07 5.60 21.17
C HIS A 427 -4.57 5.39 20.91
N LEU A 428 -4.02 6.19 19.99
CA LEU A 428 -2.61 6.16 19.64
C LEU A 428 -1.77 6.98 20.64
N ILE A 429 -0.79 6.33 21.25
CA ILE A 429 0.20 6.96 22.14
C ILE A 429 1.57 6.90 21.48
N LEU A 430 2.22 8.05 21.33
CA LEU A 430 3.57 8.16 20.80
C LEU A 430 4.53 8.65 21.89
N GLN A 431 5.57 7.86 22.19
CA GLN A 431 6.62 8.25 23.13
C GLN A 431 7.96 8.42 22.42
N VAL A 432 8.78 9.38 22.86
CA VAL A 432 10.14 9.58 22.35
C VAL A 432 11.16 9.30 23.44
N ARG A 433 11.95 8.24 23.26
CA ARG A 433 12.96 7.77 24.22
C ARG A 433 14.37 7.96 23.66
N VAL A 434 15.33 8.19 24.55
CA VAL A 434 16.76 8.17 24.18
C VAL A 434 17.34 6.83 24.62
N LYS A 435 18.09 6.19 23.74
CA LYS A 435 18.78 4.94 24.03
C LYS A 435 19.81 5.21 25.13
N THR A 436 19.52 4.72 26.33
CA THR A 436 20.44 4.68 27.48
C THR A 436 21.52 3.63 27.29
#